data_AF-A0A815L0E4-F1
#
_entry.id   AF-A0A815L0E4-F1
#
_cell.length_a   1.000
_cell.length_b   1.000
_cell.length_c   1.000
_cell.angle_alpha   90.00
_cell.angle_beta   90.00
_cell.angle_gamma   90.00
#
_symmetry.space_group_name_H-M   'P 1'
#
loop_
_entity.id
_entity.type
_entity.pdbx_description
1 polymer ?
#
loop_
_entity_poly.entity_id
_entity_poly.type
_entity_poly.pdbx_seq_one_letter_code
_entity_poly.pdbx_strand_id
1 'polypeptide(L)'
;MSSQIRCYLFDNNDSGLIFNPHSIRTLRQQYRIIGSLTGNLPEYSHQNNQLGLPLQLSYEQCYLLSMKNIIHLYKIILPILDNQNDYFEYISQLENQYEKQKVQNGHEKINEILLNRQTILQTTNQQQTYFDQNHSFLQSLLQTNNAWINSSKSLDLNEQNL
;
A
#
# COMPACT_ATOMS: atom_id res chain seq x y z
N MET A 1 -6.60 13.96 23.52
CA MET A 1 -5.47 13.41 24.31
C MET A 1 -4.28 13.34 23.37
N SER A 2 -3.33 14.28 23.47
CA SER A 2 -2.16 14.33 22.57
C SER A 2 -1.28 13.12 22.83
N SER A 3 -1.20 12.20 21.86
CA SER A 3 -0.28 11.05 21.93
C SER A 3 1.15 11.58 21.98
N GLN A 4 1.82 11.43 23.12
CA GLN A 4 3.22 11.82 23.25
C GLN A 4 4.09 10.98 22.31
N ILE A 5 4.98 11.64 21.57
CA ILE A 5 5.88 10.99 20.63
C ILE A 5 7.07 10.42 21.39
N ARG A 6 7.24 9.10 21.32
CA ARG A 6 8.38 8.40 21.93
C ARG A 6 9.58 8.43 21.00
N CYS A 7 10.70 8.92 21.51
CA CYS A 7 11.99 8.91 20.84
C CYS A 7 12.98 8.10 21.67
N TYR A 8 13.71 7.21 21.02
CA TYR A 8 14.58 6.25 21.66
C TYR A 8 16.05 6.56 21.40
N LEU A 9 16.84 6.64 22.47
CA LEU A 9 18.28 6.87 22.44
C LEU A 9 19.00 5.54 22.73
N PHE A 10 20.05 5.26 21.95
CA PHE A 10 20.90 4.09 22.10
C PHE A 10 22.25 4.53 22.70
N ASP A 11 22.78 3.76 23.64
CA ASP A 11 23.92 4.14 24.50
C ASP A 11 25.20 4.57 23.75
N ASN A 12 25.35 4.18 22.48
CA ASN A 12 26.52 4.47 21.66
C ASN A 12 26.25 5.42 20.47
N ASN A 13 25.03 5.92 20.32
CA ASN A 13 24.65 6.75 19.17
C ASN A 13 24.14 8.11 19.61
N ASP A 14 24.74 9.18 19.07
CA ASP A 14 24.27 10.57 19.20
C ASP A 14 23.00 10.88 18.38
N SER A 15 22.16 9.86 18.16
CA SER A 15 20.97 9.98 17.33
C SER A 15 19.78 9.28 17.98
N GLY A 16 18.61 9.92 17.88
CA GLY A 16 17.35 9.37 18.37
C GLY A 16 16.56 8.70 17.26
N LEU A 17 15.92 7.58 17.57
CA LEU A 17 15.06 6.84 16.64
C LEU A 17 13.59 6.92 17.06
N ILE A 18 12.72 7.12 16.07
CA ILE A 18 11.27 7.11 16.24
C ILE A 18 10.70 6.04 15.31
N PHE A 19 9.99 5.06 15.86
CA PHE A 19 9.46 3.93 15.10
C PHE A 19 7.99 4.09 14.68
N ASN A 20 7.23 4.97 15.34
CA ASN A 20 5.79 5.11 15.04
C ASN A 20 5.56 5.97 13.78
N PRO A 21 4.97 5.41 12.70
CA PRO A 21 4.78 6.11 11.43
C PRO A 21 3.85 7.32 11.54
N HIS A 22 2.85 7.28 12.43
CA HIS A 22 1.96 8.42 12.66
C HIS A 22 2.72 9.59 13.31
N SER A 23 3.59 9.30 14.26
CA SER A 23 4.46 10.30 14.89
C SER A 23 5.43 10.90 13.88
N ILE A 24 6.03 10.09 13.01
CA ILE A 24 6.94 10.55 11.95
C ILE A 24 6.22 11.50 10.99
N ARG A 25 5.01 11.12 10.54
CA ARG A 25 4.18 11.97 9.67
C ARG A 25 3.86 13.29 10.34
N THR A 26 3.49 13.26 11.61
CA THR A 26 3.17 14.45 12.40
C THR A 26 4.38 15.39 12.50
N LEU A 27 5.57 14.84 12.80
CA LEU A 27 6.81 15.62 12.87
C LEU A 27 7.17 16.29 11.54
N ARG A 28 6.99 15.58 10.42
CA ARG A 28 7.26 16.12 9.08
C ARG A 28 6.25 17.20 8.66
N GLN A 29 4.96 16.97 8.93
CA GLN A 29 3.90 17.87 8.47
C GLN A 29 3.80 19.13 9.34
N GLN A 30 3.88 18.99 10.67
CA GLN A 30 3.65 20.09 11.60
C GLN A 30 4.94 20.81 12.00
N TYR A 31 6.03 20.07 12.16
CA TYR A 31 7.29 20.62 12.71
C TYR A 31 8.42 20.70 11.67
N ARG A 32 8.16 20.29 10.40
CA ARG A 32 9.09 20.31 9.26
C ARG A 32 10.43 19.63 9.55
N ILE A 33 10.40 18.57 10.34
CA ILE A 33 11.61 17.84 10.71
C ILE A 33 12.01 16.94 9.56
N ILE A 34 13.22 17.15 9.07
CA ILE A 34 13.73 16.45 7.90
C ILE A 34 14.11 15.02 8.32
N GLY A 35 15.01 14.91 9.33
CA GLY A 35 15.60 13.65 9.79
C GLY A 35 16.10 12.78 8.63
N SER A 36 16.50 11.56 8.93
CA SER A 36 16.70 10.53 7.90
C SER A 36 15.83 9.33 8.21
N LEU A 37 15.16 8.77 7.20
CA LEU A 37 14.49 7.47 7.38
C LEU A 37 15.55 6.39 7.24
N THR A 38 15.86 5.67 8.31
CA THR A 38 16.98 4.72 8.32
C THR A 38 16.58 3.35 8.84
N GLY A 39 17.26 2.33 8.32
CA GLY A 39 17.14 0.94 8.75
C GLY A 39 15.93 0.20 8.17
N ASN A 40 15.59 -0.88 8.85
CA ASN A 40 14.41 -1.72 8.71
C ASN A 40 13.96 -2.05 10.14
N LEU A 41 12.66 -2.24 10.36
CA LEU A 41 12.19 -2.67 11.69
C LEU A 41 12.78 -4.07 11.96
N PRO A 42 13.41 -4.33 13.12
CA PRO A 42 13.98 -5.64 13.41
C PRO A 42 12.92 -6.75 13.43
N GLU A 43 11.68 -6.40 13.79
CA GLU A 43 10.52 -7.28 13.69
C GLU A 43 9.91 -7.35 12.28
N TYR A 44 10.30 -6.51 11.31
CA TYR A 44 9.72 -6.48 9.96
C TYR A 44 10.81 -6.09 8.94
N SER A 45 11.66 -7.06 8.63
CA SER A 45 12.82 -6.95 7.73
C SER A 45 12.44 -6.60 6.29
N HIS A 46 11.28 -7.07 5.82
CA HIS A 46 10.68 -6.73 4.55
C HIS A 46 9.69 -5.58 4.78
N GLN A 47 10.07 -4.39 4.32
CA GLN A 47 9.21 -3.21 4.37
C GLN A 47 7.84 -3.53 3.75
N ASN A 48 6.80 -3.55 4.57
CA ASN A 48 5.49 -3.23 4.06
C ASN A 48 5.51 -1.74 3.72
N ASN A 49 5.12 -1.37 2.50
CA ASN A 49 4.91 0.04 2.10
C ASN A 49 3.96 0.80 3.07
N GLN A 50 3.24 0.07 3.92
CA GLN A 50 2.35 0.58 4.97
C GLN A 50 3.05 0.92 6.30
N LEU A 51 4.20 0.30 6.62
CA LEU A 51 4.95 0.53 7.85
C LEU A 51 6.19 1.37 7.50
N GLY A 52 6.10 2.67 7.81
CA GLY A 52 7.18 3.61 7.54
C GLY A 52 8.48 3.22 8.26
N LEU A 53 9.61 3.52 7.62
CA LEU A 53 10.93 3.37 8.22
C LEU A 53 11.05 4.18 9.52
N PRO A 54 11.89 3.75 10.48
CA PRO A 54 12.20 4.58 11.62
C PRO A 54 12.81 5.92 11.17
N LEU A 55 12.39 7.00 11.82
CA LEU A 55 12.98 8.32 11.62
C LEU A 55 14.14 8.49 12.61
N GLN A 56 15.33 8.65 12.06
CA GLN A 56 16.52 9.07 12.76
C GLN A 56 16.59 10.59 12.83
N LEU A 57 16.75 11.07 14.05
CA LEU A 57 16.93 12.46 14.40
C LEU A 57 18.36 12.67 14.87
N SER A 58 18.96 13.80 14.49
CA SER A 58 20.25 14.21 15.07
C SER A 58 20.07 14.61 16.54
N TYR A 59 21.18 14.63 17.28
CA TYR A 59 21.20 15.07 18.67
C TYR A 59 20.52 16.45 18.87
N GLU A 60 20.81 17.42 18.00
CA GLU A 60 20.26 18.78 18.10
C GLU A 60 18.75 18.79 17.85
N GLN A 61 18.27 17.96 16.91
CA GLN A 61 16.84 17.81 16.64
C GLN A 61 16.13 17.18 17.84
N CYS A 62 16.70 16.14 18.43
CA CYS A 62 16.18 15.53 19.65
C CYS A 62 16.11 16.53 20.80
N TYR A 63 17.18 17.29 21.02
CA TYR A 63 17.25 18.30 22.07
C TYR A 63 16.20 19.40 21.89
N LEU A 64 16.10 19.96 20.67
CA LEU A 64 15.14 21.02 20.36
C LEU A 64 13.70 20.57 20.53
N LEU A 65 13.38 19.33 20.14
CA LEU A 65 12.03 18.79 20.27
C LEU A 65 11.67 18.44 21.71
N SER A 66 12.65 17.99 22.49
CA SER A 66 12.48 17.73 23.92
C SER A 66 12.24 19.04 24.67
N MET A 67 13.01 20.09 24.37
CA MET A 67 12.82 21.44 24.95
C MET A 67 11.43 22.03 24.67
N LYS A 68 10.84 21.69 23.53
CA LYS A 68 9.48 22.10 23.16
C LYS A 68 8.38 21.17 23.68
N ASN A 69 8.72 20.17 24.50
CA ASN A 69 7.80 19.14 25.01
C ASN A 69 7.04 18.36 23.92
N ILE A 70 7.61 18.23 22.72
CA ILE A 70 6.99 17.51 21.59
C ILE A 70 7.30 16.01 21.66
N ILE A 71 8.55 15.67 22.03
CA ILE A 71 9.01 14.29 22.17
C ILE A 71 9.41 13.99 23.60
N HIS A 72 9.30 12.71 23.99
CA HIS A 72 9.88 12.19 25.22
C HIS A 72 11.02 11.24 24.88
N LEU A 73 12.17 11.46 25.52
CA LEU A 73 13.39 10.68 25.31
C LEU A 73 13.37 9.46 26.24
N TYR A 74 13.54 8.29 25.64
CA TYR A 74 13.66 7.01 26.34
C TYR A 74 15.02 6.42 26.05
N LYS A 75 15.72 5.99 27.09
CA LYS A 75 16.97 5.24 26.94
C LYS A 75 16.62 3.78 26.68
N ILE A 76 17.00 3.23 25.52
CA ILE A 76 16.90 1.79 25.27
C ILE A 76 18.17 1.15 25.82
N ILE A 77 17.98 0.33 26.84
CA ILE A 77 18.99 -0.63 27.26
C ILE A 77 18.75 -1.86 26.40
N LEU A 78 19.60 -2.08 25.40
CA LEU A 78 19.65 -3.37 24.74
C LEU A 78 20.05 -4.42 25.79
N PRO A 79 19.47 -5.63 25.79
CA PRO A 79 19.95 -6.68 26.67
C PRO A 79 21.44 -6.89 26.37
N ILE A 80 22.28 -6.56 27.35
CA ILE A 80 23.71 -6.84 27.29
C ILE A 80 23.80 -8.36 27.45
N LEU A 81 23.93 -9.05 26.33
CA LEU A 81 24.08 -10.50 26.28
C LEU A 81 25.54 -10.84 26.57
N ASP A 82 25.96 -10.72 27.83
CA ASP A 82 27.31 -11.13 28.27
C ASP A 82 27.52 -12.65 28.11
N ASN A 83 26.43 -13.41 28.01
CA ASN A 83 26.43 -14.85 27.80
C ASN A 83 26.22 -15.20 26.32
N GLN A 84 27.21 -15.84 25.70
CA GLN A 84 27.19 -16.20 24.28
C GLN A 84 26.02 -17.13 23.91
N ASN A 85 25.60 -18.01 24.84
CA ASN A 85 24.50 -18.95 24.59
C ASN A 85 23.15 -18.23 24.46
N ASP A 86 22.90 -17.25 25.33
CA ASP A 86 21.67 -16.45 25.29
C ASP A 86 21.61 -15.62 24.01
N TYR A 87 22.77 -15.17 23.50
CA TYR A 87 22.86 -14.46 22.22
C TYR A 87 22.47 -15.38 21.05
N PHE A 88 23.00 -16.61 21.01
CA PHE A 88 22.65 -17.57 19.96
C PHE A 88 21.17 -17.94 19.99
N GLU A 89 20.59 -18.13 21.18
CA GLU A 89 19.16 -18.42 21.31
C GLU A 89 18.31 -17.24 20.81
N TYR A 90 18.66 -16.02 21.20
CA TYR A 90 17.98 -14.80 20.76
C TYR A 90 18.03 -14.63 19.23
N ILE A 91 19.21 -14.79 18.62
CA ILE A 91 19.36 -14.71 17.16
C ILE A 91 18.54 -15.81 16.46
N SER A 92 18.56 -17.04 16.98
CA SER A 92 17.75 -18.13 16.42
C SER A 92 16.24 -17.85 16.50
N GLN A 93 15.77 -17.23 17.58
CA GLN A 93 14.37 -16.81 17.71
C GLN A 93 14.02 -15.73 16.67
N LEU A 94 14.89 -14.75 16.43
CA LEU A 94 14.70 -13.73 15.41
C LEU A 94 14.64 -14.33 13.99
N GLU A 95 15.54 -15.26 13.67
CA GLU A 95 15.54 -15.96 12.37
C GLU A 95 14.25 -16.75 12.14
N ASN A 96 13.77 -17.45 13.18
CA ASN A 96 12.50 -18.16 13.12
C ASN A 96 11.29 -17.23 12.90
N GLN A 97 11.29 -16.04 13.53
CA GLN A 97 10.26 -15.05 13.31
C GLN A 97 10.31 -14.50 11.88
N TYR A 98 11.52 -14.22 11.37
CA TYR A 98 11.73 -13.77 10.00
C TYR A 98 11.18 -14.77 8.97
N GLU A 99 11.49 -16.06 9.10
CA GLU A 99 11.00 -17.08 8.16
C GLU A 99 9.47 -17.22 8.21
N LYS A 100 8.85 -17.15 9.41
CA LYS A 100 7.39 -17.13 9.53
C LYS A 100 6.77 -15.95 8.80
N GLN A 101 7.35 -14.77 8.93
CA GLN A 101 6.86 -13.57 8.25
C GLN A 101 7.04 -13.64 6.74
N LYS A 102 8.16 -14.17 6.25
CA LYS A 102 8.40 -14.37 4.82
C LYS A 102 7.33 -15.24 4.19
N VAL A 103 6.96 -16.33 4.87
CA VAL A 103 5.86 -17.21 4.45
C VAL A 103 4.52 -16.46 4.47
N GLN A 104 4.24 -15.71 5.54
CA GLN A 104 2.99 -14.96 5.68
C GLN A 104 2.85 -13.88 4.59
N ASN A 105 3.90 -13.08 4.36
CA ASN A 105 3.95 -12.07 3.29
C ASN A 105 3.79 -12.70 1.90
N GLY A 106 4.33 -13.91 1.70
CA GLY A 106 4.12 -14.68 0.47
C GLY A 106 2.64 -15.01 0.24
N HIS A 107 1.95 -15.50 1.28
CA HIS A 107 0.51 -15.76 1.23
C HIS A 107 -0.31 -14.49 0.99
N GLU A 108 0.04 -13.38 1.64
CA GLU A 108 -0.62 -12.08 1.46
C GLU A 108 -0.51 -11.59 0.01
N LYS A 109 0.67 -11.70 -0.62
CA LYS A 109 0.86 -11.36 -2.04
C LYS A 109 0.03 -12.24 -2.97
N ILE A 110 -0.05 -13.53 -2.69
CA ILE A 110 -0.87 -14.46 -3.49
C ILE A 110 -2.34 -14.06 -3.39
N ASN A 111 -2.83 -13.73 -2.20
CA ASN A 111 -4.20 -13.27 -1.99
C ASN A 111 -4.50 -11.95 -2.71
N GLU A 112 -3.56 -11.00 -2.67
CA GLU A 112 -3.67 -9.73 -3.41
C GLU A 112 -3.75 -9.97 -4.93
N ILE A 113 -2.91 -10.86 -5.47
CA ILE A 113 -2.94 -11.24 -6.89
C ILE A 113 -4.29 -11.87 -7.27
N LEU A 114 -4.82 -12.76 -6.42
CA LEU A 114 -6.12 -13.40 -6.64
C LEU A 114 -7.26 -12.39 -6.66
N LEU A 115 -7.28 -11.45 -5.71
CA LEU A 115 -8.26 -10.37 -5.66
C LEU A 115 -8.17 -9.48 -6.90
N ASN A 116 -6.97 -9.01 -7.25
CA ASN A 116 -6.75 -8.17 -8.44
C ASN A 116 -7.19 -8.90 -9.72
N ARG A 117 -6.91 -10.20 -9.84
CA ARG A 117 -7.37 -11.02 -10.97
C ARG A 117 -8.90 -11.05 -11.06
N GLN A 118 -9.61 -11.24 -9.94
CA GLN A 118 -11.07 -11.24 -9.93
C GLN A 118 -11.64 -9.89 -10.39
N THR A 119 -11.08 -8.79 -9.89
CA THR A 119 -11.48 -7.42 -10.28
C THR A 119 -11.30 -7.19 -11.78
N ILE A 120 -10.16 -7.62 -12.35
CA ILE A 120 -9.89 -7.51 -13.79
C ILE A 120 -10.94 -8.30 -14.59
N LEU A 121 -11.23 -9.55 -14.20
CA LEU A 121 -12.22 -10.39 -14.87
C LEU A 121 -13.64 -9.81 -14.81
N GLN A 122 -14.03 -9.23 -13.68
CA GLN A 122 -15.32 -8.55 -13.55
C GLN A 122 -15.40 -7.32 -14.47
N THR A 123 -14.32 -6.54 -14.54
CA THR A 123 -14.26 -5.32 -15.37
C THR A 123 -14.31 -5.66 -16.85
N THR A 124 -13.59 -6.69 -17.31
CA THR A 124 -13.62 -7.13 -18.72
C THR A 124 -14.97 -7.72 -19.11
N ASN A 125 -15.61 -8.51 -18.24
CA ASN A 125 -16.95 -9.06 -18.50
C ASN A 125 -18.02 -7.95 -18.59
N GLN A 126 -17.91 -6.89 -17.78
CA GLN A 126 -18.79 -5.71 -17.88
C GLN A 126 -18.59 -4.94 -19.19
N GLN A 127 -17.36 -4.86 -19.70
CA GLN A 127 -17.07 -4.23 -20.99
C GLN A 127 -17.59 -5.07 -22.18
N GLN A 128 -17.47 -6.40 -22.11
CA GLN A 128 -18.00 -7.30 -23.15
C GLN A 128 -19.53 -7.25 -23.21
N THR A 129 -20.22 -7.25 -22.07
CA THR A 129 -21.69 -7.13 -22.04
C THR A 129 -22.18 -5.80 -22.62
N TYR A 130 -21.47 -4.70 -22.39
CA TYR A 130 -21.75 -3.41 -23.04
C TYR A 130 -21.51 -3.45 -24.57
N PHE A 131 -20.49 -4.18 -25.02
CA PHE A 131 -20.18 -4.33 -26.45
C PHE A 131 -21.25 -5.17 -27.17
N ASP A 132 -21.70 -6.27 -26.55
CA ASP A 132 -22.71 -7.18 -27.10
C ASP A 132 -24.11 -6.54 -27.17
N GLN A 133 -24.48 -5.74 -26.17
CA GLN A 133 -25.74 -4.98 -26.19
C GLN A 133 -25.77 -3.95 -27.33
N ASN A 134 -24.65 -3.26 -27.55
CA ASN A 134 -24.52 -2.32 -28.66
C ASN A 134 -24.54 -3.02 -30.02
N HIS A 135 -23.95 -4.21 -30.14
CA HIS A 135 -23.95 -4.98 -31.38
C HIS A 135 -25.35 -5.50 -31.76
N SER A 136 -26.12 -5.97 -30.77
CA SER A 136 -27.53 -6.35 -30.93
C SER A 136 -28.39 -5.17 -31.41
N PHE A 137 -28.24 -4.01 -30.76
CA PHE A 137 -28.96 -2.79 -31.13
C PHE A 137 -28.61 -2.32 -32.54
N LEU A 138 -27.32 -2.29 -32.90
CA LEU A 138 -26.87 -1.92 -34.24
C LEU A 138 -27.34 -2.89 -35.33
N GLN A 139 -27.40 -4.20 -35.04
CA GLN A 139 -28.01 -5.18 -35.95
C GLN A 139 -29.51 -4.94 -36.15
N SER A 140 -30.24 -4.59 -35.08
CA SER A 140 -31.67 -4.25 -35.19
C SER A 140 -31.91 -2.99 -36.03
N LEU A 141 -31.04 -1.97 -35.90
CA LEU A 141 -31.09 -0.76 -36.71
C LEU A 141 -30.80 -1.03 -38.19
N LEU A 142 -29.81 -1.89 -38.48
CA LEU A 142 -29.52 -2.31 -39.85
C LEU A 142 -30.68 -3.10 -40.47
N GLN A 143 -31.31 -4.00 -39.71
CA GLN A 143 -32.47 -4.76 -40.20
C GLN A 143 -33.66 -3.84 -40.49
N THR A 144 -33.97 -2.90 -39.60
CA THR A 144 -35.08 -1.95 -39.80
C THR A 144 -34.84 -1.03 -40.99
N ASN A 145 -33.60 -0.54 -41.17
CA ASN A 145 -33.26 0.31 -42.31
C ASN A 145 -33.34 -0.45 -43.65
N ASN A 146 -32.84 -1.69 -43.69
CA ASN A 146 -32.96 -2.54 -44.88
C ASN A 146 -34.43 -2.89 -45.20
N ALA A 147 -35.27 -3.12 -44.18
CA ALA A 147 -36.70 -3.34 -44.38
C ALA A 147 -37.38 -2.09 -44.98
N TRP A 148 -36.99 -0.90 -44.52
CA TRP A 148 -37.51 0.36 -45.05
C TRP A 148 -37.10 0.60 -46.50
N ILE A 149 -35.83 0.36 -46.85
CA ILE A 149 -35.30 0.46 -48.22
C ILE A 149 -35.99 -0.52 -49.17
N ASN A 150 -36.28 -1.74 -48.70
CA ASN A 150 -36.99 -2.72 -49.52
C ASN A 150 -38.48 -2.37 -49.68
N SER A 151 -39.10 -1.78 -48.66
CA SER A 151 -40.48 -1.27 -48.72
C SER A 151 -40.60 -0.11 -49.72
N SER A 152 -39.69 0.86 -49.69
CA SER A 152 -39.72 2.00 -50.63
C SER A 152 -39.45 1.57 -52.07
N LYS A 153 -38.51 0.65 -52.31
CA LYS A 153 -38.32 0.05 -53.64
C LYS A 153 -39.57 -0.66 -54.17
N SER A 154 -40.34 -1.31 -53.30
CA SER A 154 -41.58 -1.99 -53.70
C SER A 154 -42.73 -1.01 -54.02
N LEU A 155 -42.72 0.18 -53.42
CA LEU A 155 -43.66 1.27 -53.71
C LEU A 155 -43.35 1.89 -55.08
N ASP A 156 -42.09 2.20 -55.37
CA ASP A 156 -41.67 2.78 -56.65
C ASP A 156 -41.94 1.84 -57.84
N LEU A 157 -41.82 0.52 -57.64
CA LEU A 157 -42.13 -0.49 -58.67
C LEU A 157 -43.63 -0.65 -58.95
N ASN A 158 -44.50 -0.34 -57.99
CA ASN A 158 -45.94 -0.36 -58.17
C ASN A 158 -46.46 0.93 -58.82
N GLU A 159 -45.80 2.07 -58.60
CA GLU A 159 -46.15 3.33 -59.29
C GLU A 159 -45.72 3.35 -60.77
N GLN A 160 -44.75 2.54 -61.18
CA GLN A 160 -44.36 2.40 -62.60
C GLN A 160 -45.23 1.42 -63.41
N ASN A 161 -46.12 0.66 -62.75
CA ASN A 161 -47.00 -0.34 -63.38
C ASN A 161 -48.49 0.06 -63.38
N LEU A 162 -48.81 1.34 -63.10
CA LEU A 162 -50.13 1.97 -63.22
C LEU A 162 -50.11 3.00 -64.35
#